data_AF-A0A0C9VAL5-F1
#
_entry.id   AF-A0A0C9VAL5-F1
#
_cell.length_a   1.000
_cell.length_b   1.000
_cell.length_c   1.000
_cell.angle_alpha   90.00
_cell.angle_beta   90.00
_cell.angle_gamma   90.00
#
_symmetry.space_group_name_H-M   'P 1'
#
loop_
_entity.id
_entity.type
_entity.pdbx_description
1 polymer ?
#
loop_
_entity_poly.entity_id
_entity_poly.type
_entity_poly.pdbx_seq_one_letter_code
_entity_poly.pdbx_strand_id
1 'polypeptide(L)'
;MASSIDQEKILSEFRKQVESEGIIQPGDSIGTDDYTLLRFLKARDFDIKNAKTMLEKCQNWRKTVEGVGLDVLYDEIDPFDVSSVYTTYCPRNY
;
A
#
# COMPACT_ATOMS: atom_id res chain seq x y z
N MET A 1 0.68 -24.04 -7.91
CA MET A 1 1.01 -23.24 -6.72
C MET A 1 2.52 -23.24 -6.59
N ALA A 2 3.17 -22.08 -6.73
CA ALA A 2 4.62 -21.96 -6.56
C ALA A 2 5.02 -22.50 -5.19
N SER A 3 6.13 -23.24 -5.13
CA SER A 3 6.66 -23.79 -3.87
C SER A 3 7.03 -22.66 -2.92
N SER A 4 7.00 -22.88 -1.60
CA SER A 4 7.43 -21.90 -0.59
C SER A 4 8.82 -21.31 -0.90
N ILE A 5 9.70 -22.13 -1.48
CA ILE A 5 11.06 -21.76 -1.88
C ILE A 5 11.07 -20.76 -3.05
N ASP A 6 10.12 -20.87 -3.97
CA ASP A 6 10.02 -19.97 -5.12
C ASP A 6 9.49 -18.59 -4.67
N GLN A 7 8.58 -18.56 -3.70
CA GLN A 7 8.04 -17.32 -3.15
C GLN A 7 9.11 -16.50 -2.41
N GLU A 8 9.97 -17.15 -1.61
CA GLU A 8 11.07 -16.48 -0.92
C GLU A 8 12.09 -15.90 -1.89
N LYS A 9 12.42 -16.64 -2.96
CA LYS A 9 13.31 -16.14 -4.03
C LYS A 9 12.74 -14.92 -4.71
N ILE A 10 11.47 -14.98 -5.13
CA ILE A 10 10.77 -13.86 -5.77
C ILE A 10 10.71 -12.64 -4.85
N LEU A 11 10.46 -12.85 -3.55
CA LEU A 11 10.47 -11.77 -2.57
C LEU A 11 11.86 -11.13 -2.44
N SER A 12 12.91 -11.94 -2.36
CA SER A 12 14.29 -11.45 -2.26
C SER A 12 14.71 -10.64 -3.49
N GLU A 13 14.25 -11.05 -4.68
CA GLU A 13 14.50 -10.34 -5.93
C GLU A 13 13.71 -9.04 -5.99
N PHE A 14 12.41 -9.09 -5.64
CA PHE A 14 11.55 -7.93 -5.59
C PHE A 14 12.11 -6.85 -4.67
N ARG A 15 12.56 -7.23 -3.47
CA ARG A 15 13.17 -6.31 -2.50
C ARG A 15 14.39 -5.59 -3.07
N LYS A 16 15.32 -6.34 -3.66
CA LYS A 16 16.52 -5.76 -4.30
C LYS A 16 16.17 -4.79 -5.40
N GLN A 17 15.21 -5.14 -6.26
CA GLN A 17 14.80 -4.26 -7.36
C GLN A 17 14.17 -2.97 -6.84
N VAL A 18 13.28 -3.07 -5.86
CA VAL A 18 12.57 -1.92 -5.29
C VAL A 18 13.51 -0.99 -4.51
N GLU A 19 14.49 -1.54 -3.79
CA GLU A 19 15.56 -0.76 -3.13
C GLU A 19 16.47 -0.10 -4.18
N SER A 20 16.84 -0.80 -5.26
CA SER A 20 17.71 -0.27 -6.31
C SER A 20 17.07 0.85 -7.13
N GLU A 21 15.75 0.78 -7.35
CA GLU A 21 14.97 1.78 -8.07
C GLU A 21 14.60 2.96 -7.16
N GLY A 22 14.90 2.88 -5.85
CA GLY A 22 14.63 3.95 -4.89
C GLY A 22 13.15 4.20 -4.61
N ILE A 23 12.28 3.26 -4.96
CA ILE A 23 10.82 3.35 -4.76
C ILE A 23 10.48 3.26 -3.26
N ILE A 24 11.28 2.50 -2.50
CA ILE A 24 11.20 2.42 -1.04
C ILE A 24 12.51 2.95 -0.47
N GLN A 25 12.42 3.91 0.45
CA GLN A 25 13.58 4.41 1.19
C GLN A 25 13.52 3.95 2.65
N PRO A 26 14.68 3.71 3.31
CA PRO A 26 14.74 3.40 4.73
C PRO A 26 14.30 4.63 5.53
N GLY A 27 13.00 4.69 5.83
CA GLY A 27 12.34 5.86 6.43
C GLY A 27 10.89 6.04 5.96
N ASP A 28 10.49 5.41 4.86
CA ASP A 28 9.10 5.41 4.42
C ASP A 28 8.22 4.58 5.38
N SER A 29 7.06 5.13 5.75
CA SER A 29 6.08 4.50 6.66
C SER A 29 5.52 3.17 6.13
N ILE A 30 5.64 2.91 4.82
CA ILE A 30 5.28 1.63 4.19
C ILE A 30 6.39 1.18 3.25
N GLY A 31 6.74 -0.10 3.35
CA GLY A 31 7.56 -0.78 2.35
C GLY A 31 8.75 -1.56 2.91
N THR A 32 9.13 -1.32 4.16
CA THR A 32 10.30 -1.97 4.77
C THR A 32 10.00 -3.38 5.29
N ASP A 33 8.71 -3.73 5.44
CA ASP A 33 8.27 -4.98 6.03
C ASP A 33 7.94 -6.05 4.97
N ASP A 34 8.47 -7.25 5.14
CA ASP A 34 8.33 -8.35 4.18
C ASP A 34 6.86 -8.79 3.98
N TYR A 35 6.00 -8.68 5.01
CA TYR A 35 4.57 -8.98 4.87
C TYR A 35 3.86 -7.99 3.94
N THR A 36 4.29 -6.72 3.96
CA THR A 36 3.72 -5.71 3.07
C THR A 36 4.11 -5.99 1.61
N LEU A 37 5.37 -6.34 1.37
CA LEU A 37 5.86 -6.73 0.03
C LEU A 37 5.13 -7.99 -0.48
N LEU A 38 4.93 -8.98 0.40
CA LEU A 38 4.15 -10.18 0.07
C LEU A 38 2.71 -9.87 -0.32
N ARG A 39 2.06 -8.87 0.29
CA ARG A 39 0.69 -8.49 -0.06
C ARG A 39 0.61 -7.98 -1.50
N PHE A 40 1.57 -7.16 -1.93
CA PHE A 40 1.63 -6.67 -3.31
C PHE A 40 1.92 -7.79 -4.32
N LEU A 41 2.85 -8.70 -3.98
CA LEU A 41 3.15 -9.85 -4.82
C LEU A 41 1.93 -10.79 -4.94
N LYS A 42 1.23 -11.08 -3.84
CA LYS A 42 0.01 -11.91 -3.85
C LYS A 42 -1.13 -11.29 -4.66
N ALA A 43 -1.27 -9.96 -4.66
CA ALA A 43 -2.30 -9.27 -5.43
C ALA A 43 -2.07 -9.31 -6.96
N ARG A 44 -0.88 -9.73 -7.40
CA ARG A 44 -0.47 -9.80 -8.82
C ARG A 44 0.09 -11.16 -9.19
N ASP A 45 -0.31 -12.22 -8.49
CA ASP A 45 0.12 -13.60 -8.76
C ASP A 45 1.65 -13.77 -8.85
N PHE A 46 2.39 -13.02 -8.03
CA PHE A 46 3.86 -12.99 -7.96
C PHE A 46 4.56 -12.42 -9.21
N ASP A 47 3.87 -11.62 -10.02
CA ASP A 47 4.51 -10.84 -11.09
C ASP A 47 5.24 -9.61 -10.53
N ILE A 48 6.57 -9.68 -10.57
CA ILE A 48 7.48 -8.64 -10.08
C ILE A 48 7.24 -7.29 -10.76
N LYS A 49 7.05 -7.25 -12.09
CA LYS A 49 6.93 -5.99 -12.82
C LYS A 49 5.64 -5.26 -12.44
N ASN A 50 4.53 -6.00 -12.45
CA ASN A 50 3.22 -5.47 -12.10
C ASN A 50 3.13 -5.08 -10.62
N ALA A 51 3.75 -5.87 -9.73
CA ALA A 51 3.83 -5.54 -8.31
C ALA A 51 4.60 -4.24 -8.06
N LYS A 52 5.72 -3.99 -8.77
CA LYS A 52 6.48 -2.74 -8.66
C LYS A 52 5.67 -1.53 -9.09
N THR A 53 5.03 -1.59 -10.26
CA THR A 53 4.16 -0.49 -10.73
C THR A 53 3.01 -0.21 -9.77
N MET A 54 2.45 -1.25 -9.14
CA MET A 54 1.42 -1.08 -8.12
C MET A 54 1.97 -0.39 -6.87
N LEU A 55 3.17 -0.76 -6.42
CA LEU A 55 3.81 -0.19 -5.25
C LEU A 55 4.16 1.29 -5.48
N GLU A 56 4.73 1.63 -6.62
CA GLU A 56 5.03 3.02 -7.02
C GLU A 56 3.76 3.88 -7.06
N LYS A 57 2.70 3.39 -7.71
CA LYS A 57 1.40 4.08 -7.74
C LYS A 57 0.82 4.28 -6.34
N CYS A 58 0.98 3.30 -5.46
CA CYS A 58 0.52 3.40 -4.07
C CYS A 58 1.28 4.50 -3.30
N GLN A 59 2.62 4.54 -3.41
CA GLN A 59 3.41 5.60 -2.78
C GLN A 59 3.07 6.97 -3.34
N ASN A 60 2.91 7.09 -4.66
CA ASN A 60 2.50 8.35 -5.27
C ASN A 60 1.12 8.78 -4.76
N TRP A 61 0.15 7.86 -4.72
CA TRP A 61 -1.18 8.16 -4.20
C TRP A 61 -1.15 8.64 -2.75
N ARG A 62 -0.33 8.05 -1.88
CA ARG A 62 -0.17 8.52 -0.49
C ARG A 62 0.33 9.95 -0.40
N LYS A 63 1.27 10.33 -1.27
CA LYS A 63 1.80 11.70 -1.32
C LYS A 63 0.77 12.69 -1.87
N THR A 64 -0.12 12.26 -2.77
CA THR A 64 -1.02 13.15 -3.51
C THR A 64 -2.48 13.11 -3.06
N VAL A 65 -2.87 12.24 -2.12
CA VAL A 65 -4.28 12.07 -1.77
C VAL A 65 -4.89 13.41 -1.31
N GLU A 66 -6.01 13.78 -1.94
CA GLU A 66 -6.72 15.05 -1.77
C GLU A 66 -5.87 16.34 -1.90
N GLY A 67 -4.68 16.24 -2.50
CA GLY A 67 -3.75 17.38 -2.62
C GLY A 67 -3.05 17.77 -1.32
N VAL A 68 -3.31 17.05 -0.21
CA VAL A 68 -2.77 17.34 1.12
C VAL A 68 -1.79 16.26 1.58
N GLY A 69 -1.96 15.03 1.09
CA GLY A 69 -1.17 13.87 1.49
C GLY A 69 -1.83 13.09 2.65
N LEU A 70 -1.53 11.80 2.72
CA LEU A 70 -2.23 10.88 3.61
C LEU A 70 -2.00 11.19 5.09
N ASP A 71 -0.81 11.68 5.43
CA ASP A 71 -0.44 11.97 6.81
C ASP A 71 -1.33 13.07 7.41
N VAL A 72 -1.66 14.10 6.63
CA VAL A 72 -2.54 15.20 7.08
C VAL A 72 -3.98 14.73 7.24
N LEU A 73 -4.44 13.84 6.37
CA LEU A 73 -5.78 13.25 6.50
C LEU A 73 -5.92 12.47 7.81
N TYR A 74 -4.87 11.79 8.26
CA TYR A 74 -4.89 11.08 9.54
C TYR A 74 -4.93 12.00 10.76
N ASP A 75 -4.33 13.19 10.66
CA ASP A 75 -4.38 14.19 11.73
C ASP A 75 -5.76 14.87 11.84
N GLU A 76 -6.46 15.02 10.71
CA GLU A 76 -7.76 15.71 10.65
C GLU A 76 -8.96 14.77 10.88
N ILE A 77 -8.83 13.47 10.59
CA ILE A 77 -9.92 12.51 10.81
C ILE A 77 -10.09 12.25 12.32
N ASP A 78 -11.27 12.61 12.84
CA ASP A 78 -11.71 12.18 14.16
C ASP A 78 -12.13 10.70 14.11
N PRO A 79 -11.44 9.77 14.82
CA PRO A 79 -11.79 8.36 14.84
C PRO A 79 -13.19 8.06 15.41
N PHE A 80 -13.77 9.00 16.18
CA PHE A 80 -15.05 8.82 16.86
C PHE A 80 -16.21 9.56 16.18
N ASP A 81 -15.95 10.45 15.22
CA ASP A 81 -17.00 11.07 14.40
C ASP A 81 -17.43 10.19 13.21
N VAL A 82 -17.63 8.91 13.48
CA VAL A 82 -18.21 7.98 12.50
C VAL A 82 -19.70 8.26 12.25
N SER A 83 -20.37 8.96 13.17
CA SER A 83 -21.84 9.12 13.13
C SER A 83 -22.32 10.10 12.05
N SER A 84 -21.55 11.15 11.76
CA SER A 84 -21.90 12.18 10.77
C SER A 84 -21.77 11.67 9.31
N VAL A 85 -20.86 10.73 9.08
CA VAL A 85 -20.57 10.19 7.74
C VAL A 85 -21.66 9.22 7.25
N TYR A 86 -22.17 8.34 8.13
CA TYR A 86 -23.22 7.39 7.74
C TYR A 86 -24.55 8.08 7.39
N THR A 87 -24.91 9.17 8.06
CA THR A 87 -26.18 9.88 7.81
C THR A 87 -26.15 10.62 6.47
N THR A 88 -24.97 11.05 6.01
CA THR A 88 -24.82 11.87 4.80
C THR A 88 -24.79 11.05 3.51
N TYR A 89 -24.11 9.90 3.48
CA TYR A 89 -23.90 9.12 2.24
C TYR A 89 -24.76 7.86 2.11
N CYS A 90 -25.31 7.33 3.21
CA CYS A 90 -26.23 6.19 3.17
C CYS A 90 -27.39 6.44 4.15
N PRO A 91 -28.31 7.37 3.83
CA PRO A 91 -29.46 7.61 4.67
C PRO A 91 -30.27 6.31 4.74
N ARG A 92 -30.34 5.70 5.93
CA ARG A 92 -31.28 4.60 6.18
C ARG A 92 -32.69 5.17 6.09
N ASN A 93 -33.29 5.08 4.91
CA ASN A 93 -34.73 5.29 4.73
C ASN A 93 -35.45 4.10 5.36
N TYR A 94 -35.90 4.23 6.60
CA TYR A 94 -36.92 3.38 7.21
C TYR A 94 -38.29 4.07 7.10
#